data_AF-A0A1N7TGB4-F1
#
_entry.id   AF-A0A1N7TGB4-F1
#
_cell.length_a   1.000
_cell.length_b   1.000
_cell.length_c   1.000
_cell.angle_alpha   90.00
_cell.angle_beta   90.00
_cell.angle_gamma   90.00
#
_symmetry.space_group_name_H-M   'P 1'
#
loop_
_entity.id
_entity.type
_entity.pdbx_description
1 polymer ?
#
loop_
_entity_poly.entity_id
_entity_poly.type
_entity_poly.pdbx_seq_one_letter_code
_entity_poly.pdbx_strand_id
1 'polypeptide(L)'
;LYLSGYDLSMDDLKNFRQLHSKTPGHPEIETSGVEIATGPLGQGVANAVGFAMAAKSAANLLGEDVINHKVYCLCGDGDLEEGISYEACALAGKHALNNLVIIYDSNHITIEGDTNIAWNEDAKVRFEAAGFEVARIDGHNFDEIEFALSEAK
;
A
#
# COMPACT_ATOMS: atom_id res chain seq x y z
N LEU A 1 -2.17 -14.52 3.14
CA LEU A 1 -2.86 -15.41 2.18
C LEU A 1 -3.04 -16.83 2.74
N TYR A 2 -2.00 -17.68 2.81
CA TYR A 2 -2.10 -19.05 3.36
C TYR A 2 -2.79 -19.11 4.74
N LEU A 3 -2.27 -18.37 5.71
CA LEU A 3 -2.80 -18.35 7.09
C LEU A 3 -4.25 -17.83 7.18
N SER A 4 -4.70 -17.06 6.19
CA SER A 4 -6.03 -16.46 6.12
C SER A 4 -7.03 -17.33 5.34
N GLY A 5 -6.61 -18.50 4.84
CA GLY A 5 -7.49 -19.48 4.18
C GLY A 5 -7.73 -19.28 2.68
N TYR A 6 -6.91 -18.47 2.00
CA TYR A 6 -6.94 -18.37 0.54
C TYR A 6 -6.51 -19.69 -0.13
N ASP A 7 -6.78 -19.86 -1.44
CA ASP A 7 -6.33 -21.02 -2.24
C ASP A 7 -4.82 -20.99 -2.50
N LEU A 8 -4.06 -21.12 -1.42
CA LEU A 8 -2.61 -21.21 -1.38
C LEU A 8 -2.28 -22.25 -0.31
N SER A 9 -1.53 -23.29 -0.65
CA SER A 9 -1.17 -24.37 0.27
C SER A 9 0.23 -24.17 0.87
N MET A 10 0.57 -24.96 1.89
CA MET A 10 1.94 -25.00 2.44
C MET A 10 2.95 -25.45 1.38
N ASP A 11 2.57 -26.31 0.44
CA ASP A 11 3.47 -26.76 -0.62
C ASP A 11 3.66 -25.69 -1.70
N ASP A 12 2.65 -24.84 -1.95
CA ASP A 12 2.83 -23.65 -2.78
C ASP A 12 3.86 -22.69 -2.16
N LEU A 13 3.83 -22.49 -0.83
CA LEU A 13 4.83 -21.66 -0.14
C LEU A 13 6.25 -22.22 -0.28
N LYS A 14 6.42 -23.53 -0.15
CA LYS A 14 7.73 -24.20 -0.33
C LYS A 14 8.24 -24.11 -1.77
N ASN A 15 7.35 -23.90 -2.74
CA ASN A 15 7.67 -23.73 -4.16
C ASN A 15 7.89 -22.27 -4.56
N PHE A 16 8.15 -21.37 -3.62
CA PHE A 16 8.45 -19.97 -3.91
C PHE A 16 9.55 -19.81 -4.96
N ARG A 17 9.28 -18.95 -5.96
CA ARG A 17 10.17 -18.65 -7.10
C ARG A 17 10.53 -19.84 -7.97
N GLN A 18 9.84 -20.97 -7.83
CA GLN A 18 10.02 -22.10 -8.73
C GLN A 18 9.19 -21.90 -9.99
N LEU A 19 9.69 -22.42 -11.11
CA LEU A 19 9.04 -22.32 -12.42
C LEU A 19 7.60 -22.86 -12.34
N HIS A 20 6.63 -22.08 -12.84
CA HIS A 20 5.19 -22.40 -12.84
C HIS A 20 4.53 -22.55 -11.46
N SER A 21 5.19 -22.12 -10.39
CA SER A 21 4.56 -22.07 -9.05
C SER A 21 3.47 -20.99 -8.95
N LYS A 22 2.55 -21.16 -7.99
CA LYS A 22 1.58 -20.12 -7.58
C LYS A 22 2.21 -19.06 -6.67
N THR A 23 3.51 -19.09 -6.45
CA THR A 23 4.24 -18.19 -5.54
C THR A 23 5.46 -17.59 -6.27
N PRO A 24 5.21 -16.77 -7.30
CA PRO A 24 6.26 -16.10 -8.07
C PRO A 24 7.08 -15.12 -7.21
N GLY A 25 8.19 -14.63 -7.75
CA GLY A 25 9.11 -13.78 -7.01
C GLY A 25 8.56 -12.41 -6.62
N HIS A 26 7.61 -11.90 -7.38
CA HIS A 26 6.79 -10.74 -7.05
C HIS A 26 5.31 -11.11 -7.23
N PRO A 27 4.37 -10.41 -6.58
CA PRO A 27 2.95 -10.75 -6.67
C PRO A 27 2.41 -10.66 -8.11
N GLU A 28 1.67 -11.67 -8.53
CA GLU A 28 0.96 -11.76 -9.81
C GLU A 28 -0.51 -12.14 -9.54
N ILE A 29 -1.45 -11.60 -10.34
CA ILE A 29 -2.90 -11.69 -10.10
C ILE A 29 -3.46 -13.12 -10.19
N GLU A 30 -2.70 -14.03 -10.81
CA GLU A 30 -2.98 -15.44 -10.91
C GLU A 30 -2.96 -16.12 -9.53
N THR A 31 -2.32 -15.50 -8.53
CA THR A 31 -2.29 -15.97 -7.15
C THR A 31 -3.54 -15.49 -6.42
N SER A 32 -4.35 -16.42 -5.90
CA SER A 32 -5.59 -16.08 -5.18
C SER A 32 -5.35 -15.10 -4.03
N GLY A 33 -6.05 -13.96 -4.05
CA GLY A 33 -5.94 -12.89 -3.06
C GLY A 33 -4.89 -11.82 -3.36
N VAL A 34 -4.17 -11.92 -4.49
CA VAL A 34 -3.37 -10.81 -5.01
C VAL A 34 -4.28 -9.89 -5.83
N GLU A 35 -4.52 -8.69 -5.33
CA GLU A 35 -5.42 -7.70 -5.96
C GLU A 35 -4.87 -7.16 -7.29
N ILE A 36 -3.54 -6.96 -7.37
CA ILE A 36 -2.87 -6.44 -8.55
C ILE A 36 -1.40 -6.87 -8.55
N ALA A 37 -0.83 -7.03 -9.75
CA ALA A 37 0.59 -7.30 -9.89
C ALA A 37 1.42 -6.08 -9.44
N THR A 38 2.49 -6.33 -8.69
CA THR A 38 3.45 -5.32 -8.21
C THR A 38 4.87 -5.85 -8.35
N GLY A 39 5.88 -4.98 -8.16
CA GLY A 39 7.29 -5.33 -8.34
C GLY A 39 8.08 -4.10 -8.79
N PRO A 40 7.68 -3.44 -9.90
CA PRO A 40 8.13 -2.09 -10.20
C PRO A 40 7.66 -1.13 -9.10
N LEU A 41 8.61 -0.48 -8.42
CA LEU A 41 8.35 0.41 -7.28
C LEU A 41 7.44 1.58 -7.68
N GLY A 42 6.69 2.09 -6.71
CA GLY A 42 5.76 3.22 -6.84
C GLY A 42 4.42 2.87 -7.51
N GLN A 43 4.38 1.87 -8.39
CA GLN A 43 3.15 1.44 -9.08
C GLN A 43 2.07 0.96 -8.10
N GLY A 44 2.46 0.25 -7.03
CA GLY A 44 1.53 -0.23 -6.01
C GLY A 44 0.76 0.90 -5.32
N VAL A 45 1.44 2.02 -5.03
CA VAL A 45 0.82 3.23 -4.47
C VAL A 45 -0.16 3.85 -5.46
N ALA A 46 0.26 4.01 -6.72
CA ALA A 46 -0.60 4.56 -7.76
C ALA A 46 -1.85 3.70 -8.04
N ASN A 47 -1.69 2.37 -8.03
CA ASN A 47 -2.78 1.42 -8.14
C ASN A 47 -3.79 1.56 -7.00
N ALA A 48 -3.31 1.69 -5.75
CA ALA A 48 -4.17 1.88 -4.58
C ALA A 48 -4.98 3.17 -4.66
N VAL A 49 -4.38 4.26 -5.14
CA VAL A 49 -5.11 5.51 -5.44
C VAL A 49 -6.21 5.25 -6.47
N GLY A 50 -5.90 4.54 -7.56
CA GLY A 50 -6.88 4.15 -8.58
C GLY A 50 -8.04 3.33 -8.01
N PHE A 51 -7.77 2.33 -7.16
CA PHE A 51 -8.80 1.55 -6.49
C PHE A 51 -9.67 2.40 -5.55
N ALA A 52 -9.07 3.33 -4.80
CA ALA A 52 -9.81 4.22 -3.92
C ALA A 52 -10.73 5.17 -4.69
N MET A 53 -10.26 5.72 -5.82
CA MET A 53 -11.08 6.51 -6.74
C MET A 53 -12.22 5.69 -7.36
N ALA A 54 -11.93 4.46 -7.78
CA ALA A 54 -12.93 3.55 -8.33
C ALA A 54 -14.03 3.24 -7.31
N ALA A 55 -13.66 2.98 -6.06
CA ALA A 55 -14.60 2.76 -4.96
C ALA A 55 -15.48 4.00 -4.70
N LYS A 56 -14.92 5.22 -4.72
CA LYS A 56 -15.71 6.45 -4.61
C LYS A 56 -16.69 6.65 -5.76
N SER A 57 -16.25 6.36 -7.00
CA SER A 57 -17.13 6.39 -8.17
C SER A 57 -18.25 5.36 -8.07
N ALA A 58 -17.92 4.13 -7.65
CA ALA A 58 -18.88 3.05 -7.48
C ALA A 58 -19.90 3.37 -6.36
N ALA A 59 -19.47 3.93 -5.24
CA ALA A 59 -20.36 4.40 -4.18
C ALA A 59 -21.30 5.51 -4.66
N ASN A 60 -20.83 6.44 -5.49
CA ASN A 60 -21.67 7.48 -6.08
C ASN A 60 -22.75 6.91 -7.03
N LEU A 61 -22.46 5.80 -7.72
CA LEU A 61 -23.40 5.16 -8.64
C LEU A 61 -24.37 4.18 -7.96
N LEU A 62 -23.88 3.44 -6.95
CA LEU A 62 -24.59 2.31 -6.34
C LEU A 62 -25.08 2.60 -4.91
N GLY A 63 -24.61 3.68 -4.29
CA GLY A 63 -24.88 4.06 -2.90
C GLY A 63 -23.79 3.63 -1.92
N GLU A 64 -23.56 4.44 -0.88
CA GLU A 64 -22.59 4.18 0.19
C GLU A 64 -22.99 2.99 1.08
N ASP A 65 -24.28 2.65 1.14
CA ASP A 65 -24.75 1.44 1.84
C ASP A 65 -24.24 0.14 1.18
N VAL A 66 -23.88 0.21 -0.11
CA VAL A 66 -23.38 -0.93 -0.90
C VAL A 66 -21.86 -0.91 -1.00
N ILE A 67 -21.26 0.26 -1.22
CA ILE A 67 -19.82 0.43 -1.39
C ILE A 67 -19.28 1.34 -0.29
N ASN A 68 -18.64 0.73 0.72
CA ASN A 68 -18.06 1.44 1.87
C ASN A 68 -16.70 0.87 2.32
N HIS A 69 -16.05 0.05 1.49
CA HIS A 69 -14.79 -0.58 1.84
C HIS A 69 -13.62 0.40 1.83
N LYS A 70 -12.54 0.01 2.52
CA LYS A 70 -11.23 0.67 2.50
C LYS A 70 -10.34 0.10 1.40
N VAL A 71 -9.27 0.83 1.08
CA VAL A 71 -8.14 0.39 0.27
C VAL A 71 -6.88 0.58 1.10
N TYR A 72 -6.16 -0.50 1.36
CA TYR A 72 -4.91 -0.49 2.10
C TYR A 72 -3.74 -0.72 1.16
N CYS A 73 -2.67 0.07 1.31
CA CYS A 73 -1.43 -0.07 0.57
C CYS A 73 -0.26 -0.13 1.55
N LEU A 74 0.60 -1.13 1.41
CA LEU A 74 1.90 -1.16 2.07
C LEU A 74 2.95 -0.71 1.05
N CYS A 75 3.85 0.18 1.46
CA CYS A 75 4.96 0.66 0.64
C CYS A 75 6.22 0.89 1.46
N GLY A 76 7.37 1.00 0.80
CA GLY A 76 8.65 1.34 1.43
C GLY A 76 9.28 2.61 0.85
N ASP A 77 10.51 2.90 1.26
CA ASP A 77 11.28 4.08 0.80
C ASP A 77 11.35 4.16 -0.74
N GLY A 78 11.69 3.04 -1.40
CA GLY A 78 11.81 2.99 -2.86
C GLY A 78 10.51 3.31 -3.59
N ASP A 79 9.34 3.02 -3.03
CA ASP A 79 8.07 3.43 -3.63
C ASP A 79 7.86 4.94 -3.51
N LEU A 80 8.28 5.52 -2.38
CA LEU A 80 8.11 6.94 -2.09
C LEU A 80 9.16 7.82 -2.79
N GLU A 81 10.30 7.27 -3.19
CA GLU A 81 11.28 7.94 -4.05
C GLU A 81 10.78 8.05 -5.50
N GLU A 82 10.00 7.08 -5.98
CA GLU A 82 9.50 7.06 -7.35
C GLU A 82 8.48 8.17 -7.62
N GLY A 83 8.71 8.96 -8.68
CA GLY A 83 7.91 10.14 -9.04
C GLY A 83 6.41 9.86 -9.21
N ILE A 84 6.06 8.66 -9.68
CA ILE A 84 4.66 8.24 -9.85
C ILE A 84 3.88 8.22 -8.53
N SER A 85 4.55 7.96 -7.40
CA SER A 85 3.91 7.98 -6.08
C SER A 85 3.51 9.41 -5.68
N TYR A 86 4.31 10.42 -6.05
CA TYR A 86 4.00 11.84 -5.83
C TYR A 86 2.78 12.25 -6.65
N GLU A 87 2.75 11.90 -7.94
CA GLU A 87 1.63 12.21 -8.84
C GLU A 87 0.33 11.61 -8.32
N ALA A 88 0.37 10.33 -7.95
CA ALA A 88 -0.78 9.62 -7.42
C ALA A 88 -1.27 10.20 -6.09
N CYS A 89 -0.36 10.49 -5.15
CA CYS A 89 -0.74 11.05 -3.85
C CYS A 89 -1.28 12.49 -3.98
N ALA A 90 -0.75 13.30 -4.89
CA ALA A 90 -1.30 14.62 -5.18
C ALA A 90 -2.76 14.54 -5.67
N LEU A 91 -3.08 13.55 -6.52
CA LEU A 91 -4.45 13.28 -6.94
C LEU A 91 -5.33 12.77 -5.79
N ALA A 92 -4.81 11.84 -4.97
CA ALA A 92 -5.55 11.28 -3.85
C ALA A 92 -5.98 12.36 -2.85
N GLY A 93 -5.08 13.27 -2.52
CA GLY A 93 -5.37 14.41 -1.66
C GLY A 93 -6.33 15.42 -2.31
N LYS A 94 -6.14 15.72 -3.60
CA LYS A 94 -7.06 16.58 -4.37
C LYS A 94 -8.51 16.07 -4.34
N HIS A 95 -8.68 14.75 -4.39
CA HIS A 95 -9.99 14.09 -4.36
C HIS A 95 -10.46 13.70 -2.95
N ALA A 96 -9.71 14.04 -1.89
CA ALA A 96 -10.01 13.72 -0.51
C ALA A 96 -10.41 12.25 -0.32
N LEU A 97 -9.57 11.33 -0.82
CA LEU A 97 -9.82 9.88 -0.78
C LEU A 97 -9.70 9.30 0.64
N ASN A 98 -10.69 9.59 1.50
CA ASN A 98 -10.74 9.14 2.89
C ASN A 98 -10.97 7.62 3.06
N ASN A 99 -11.06 6.87 1.96
CA ASN A 99 -11.11 5.42 1.95
C ASN A 99 -9.74 4.77 1.67
N LEU A 100 -8.70 5.56 1.40
CA LEU A 100 -7.33 5.10 1.18
C LEU A 100 -6.51 5.21 2.47
N VAL A 101 -5.82 4.14 2.82
CA VAL A 101 -4.84 4.10 3.92
C VAL A 101 -3.51 3.57 3.39
N ILE A 102 -2.45 4.35 3.51
CA ILE A 102 -1.09 3.97 3.12
C ILE A 102 -0.27 3.72 4.38
N ILE A 103 0.33 2.54 4.48
CA ILE A 103 1.23 2.13 5.55
C ILE A 103 2.64 2.11 4.96
N TYR A 104 3.45 3.07 5.37
CA TYR A 104 4.83 3.23 4.93
C TYR A 104 5.78 2.56 5.92
N ASP A 105 6.49 1.53 5.47
CA ASP A 105 7.60 0.91 6.20
C ASP A 105 8.83 1.82 6.11
N SER A 106 8.99 2.68 7.11
CA SER A 106 10.12 3.60 7.25
C SER A 106 11.23 2.94 8.07
N ASN A 107 12.13 2.22 7.40
CA ASN A 107 13.17 1.42 8.06
C ASN A 107 14.60 1.97 7.86
N HIS A 108 14.74 3.09 7.15
CA HIS A 108 16.00 3.80 6.86
C HIS A 108 16.98 3.03 5.94
N ILE A 109 16.53 2.02 5.20
CA ILE A 109 17.38 1.19 4.34
C ILE A 109 16.82 1.07 2.91
N THR A 110 17.68 1.29 1.93
CA THR A 110 17.48 0.89 0.53
C THR A 110 18.55 -0.11 0.11
N ILE A 111 18.56 -0.52 -1.18
CA ILE A 111 19.53 -1.50 -1.68
C ILE A 111 20.99 -1.05 -1.51
N GLU A 112 21.27 0.25 -1.65
CA GLU A 112 22.63 0.80 -1.53
C GLU A 112 23.04 1.17 -0.09
N GLY A 113 22.14 1.01 0.88
CA GLY A 113 22.43 1.24 2.31
C GLY A 113 21.45 2.20 2.96
N ASP A 114 21.97 3.09 3.81
CA ASP A 114 21.19 4.08 4.56
C ASP A 114 20.48 5.05 3.60
N THR A 115 19.18 5.31 3.82
CA THR A 115 18.39 6.22 2.97
C THR A 115 19.01 7.61 2.85
N ASN A 116 19.69 8.11 3.90
CA ASN A 116 20.29 9.44 3.92
C ASN A 116 21.35 9.69 2.84
N ILE A 117 21.88 8.65 2.17
CA ILE A 117 22.82 8.81 1.07
C ILE A 117 22.15 9.37 -0.21
N ALA A 118 20.83 9.21 -0.34
CA ALA A 118 20.08 9.56 -1.55
C ALA A 118 18.76 10.31 -1.27
N TRP A 119 18.13 10.06 -0.12
CA TRP A 119 16.81 10.59 0.21
C TRP A 119 16.70 10.99 1.69
N ASN A 120 16.38 12.27 1.93
CA ASN A 120 16.27 12.87 3.26
C ASN A 120 15.07 13.82 3.38
N GLU A 121 14.07 13.66 2.50
CA GLU A 121 12.84 14.44 2.57
C GLU A 121 12.03 14.06 3.82
N ASP A 122 11.34 15.04 4.43
CA ASP A 122 10.37 14.71 5.47
C ASP A 122 9.07 14.22 4.81
N ALA A 123 8.91 12.89 4.77
CA ALA A 123 7.73 12.23 4.21
C ALA A 123 6.42 12.73 4.85
N LYS A 124 6.41 13.01 6.16
CA LYS A 124 5.20 13.52 6.84
C LYS A 124 4.80 14.86 6.25
N VAL A 125 5.74 15.80 6.18
CA VAL A 125 5.48 17.14 5.64
C VAL A 125 5.03 17.05 4.18
N ARG A 126 5.64 16.17 3.38
CA ARG A 126 5.25 15.94 1.98
C ARG A 126 3.80 15.46 1.85
N PHE A 127 3.41 14.45 2.63
CA PHE A 127 2.06 13.90 2.59
C PHE A 127 1.02 14.88 3.16
N GLU A 128 1.33 15.60 4.24
CA GLU A 128 0.47 16.68 4.76
C GLU A 128 0.27 17.80 3.73
N ALA A 129 1.33 18.19 2.99
CA ALA A 129 1.22 19.15 1.90
C ALA A 129 0.36 18.65 0.73
N ALA A 130 0.31 17.34 0.52
CA ALA A 130 -0.61 16.70 -0.42
C ALA A 130 -2.03 16.58 0.13
N GLY A 131 -2.29 16.88 1.41
CA GLY A 131 -3.62 16.81 2.03
C GLY A 131 -3.94 15.48 2.72
N PHE A 132 -2.94 14.68 3.06
CA PHE A 132 -3.10 13.49 3.89
C PHE A 132 -3.05 13.83 5.38
N GLU A 133 -3.78 13.05 6.17
CA GLU A 133 -3.50 12.90 7.60
C GLU A 133 -2.35 11.92 7.80
N VAL A 134 -1.41 12.24 8.70
CA VAL A 134 -0.19 11.45 8.89
C VAL A 134 0.09 11.19 10.37
N ALA A 135 0.13 9.92 10.74
CA ALA A 135 0.60 9.44 12.03
C ALA A 135 2.02 8.85 11.90
N ARG A 136 2.82 8.93 12.97
CA ARG A 136 4.09 8.21 13.14
C ARG A 136 3.97 7.34 14.38
N ILE A 137 4.42 6.10 14.29
CA ILE A 137 4.29 5.08 15.34
C ILE A 137 5.60 4.31 15.50
N ASP A 138 5.76 3.62 16.64
CA ASP A 138 6.67 2.48 16.71
C ASP A 138 6.04 1.28 15.97
N GLY A 139 6.62 0.91 14.82
CA GLY A 139 6.16 -0.21 13.99
C GLY A 139 6.28 -1.59 14.63
N HIS A 140 6.80 -1.68 15.86
CA HIS A 140 6.84 -2.90 16.66
C HIS A 140 5.95 -2.84 17.91
N ASN A 141 5.24 -1.74 18.13
CA ASN A 141 4.24 -1.61 19.19
C ASN A 141 2.84 -1.90 18.65
N PHE A 142 2.28 -3.06 19.02
CA PHE A 142 0.97 -3.51 18.55
C PHE A 142 -0.17 -2.55 18.92
N ASP A 143 -0.11 -1.93 20.11
CA ASP A 143 -1.14 -1.00 20.58
C ASP A 143 -1.12 0.29 19.75
N GLU A 144 0.07 0.79 19.38
CA GLU A 144 0.20 1.97 18.52
C GLU A 144 -0.27 1.71 17.09
N ILE A 145 0.03 0.53 16.54
CA ILE A 145 -0.45 0.11 15.21
C ILE A 145 -1.98 0.05 15.22
N GLU A 146 -2.58 -0.61 16.22
CA GLU A 146 -4.04 -0.73 16.31
C GLU A 146 -4.70 0.64 16.48
N PHE A 147 -4.14 1.49 17.34
CA PHE A 147 -4.64 2.85 17.52
C PHE A 147 -4.59 3.66 16.22
N ALA A 148 -3.45 3.71 15.53
CA ALA A 148 -3.31 4.45 14.28
C ALA A 148 -4.26 3.94 13.18
N LEU A 149 -4.43 2.62 13.06
CA LEU A 149 -5.37 2.03 12.10
C LEU A 149 -6.83 2.28 12.48
N SER A 150 -7.14 2.49 13.76
CA SER A 150 -8.49 2.85 14.20
C SER A 150 -8.85 4.30 13.86
N GLU A 151 -7.88 5.23 13.97
CA GLU A 151 -8.05 6.64 13.59
C GLU A 151 -8.11 6.81 12.06
N ALA A 152 -7.48 5.94 11.28
CA ALA A 152 -7.52 5.96 9.82
C ALA A 152 -8.83 5.43 9.19
N LYS A 153 -9.80 5.00 10.01
CA LYS A 153 -11.08 4.40 9.56
C LYS A 153 -12.14 5.43 9.17
#